data_AF-A0A925NDE5-F1
#
_entry.id   AF-A0A925NDE5-F1
#
_cell.length_a   1.000
_cell.length_b   1.000
_cell.length_c   1.000
_cell.angle_alpha   90.00
_cell.angle_beta   90.00
_cell.angle_gamma   90.00
#
_symmetry.space_group_name_H-M   'P 1'
#
loop_
_entity.id
_entity.type
_entity.pdbx_description
1 polymer ?
#
loop_
_entity_poly.entity_id
_entity_poly.type
_entity_poly.pdbx_seq_one_letter_code
_entity_poly.pdbx_strand_id
1 'polypeptide(L)'
;MSKMNKLNNSLSILQFEKVIFSSRWALSIPYAGLTVMLFVFVFRFFLDFWKFLGVALSGKEDLLVETFHVLENVTICSFIVVIMLGGYATFLRRPSKRWSLAWLENMSTFKLEVKLLLSLLSFSSVKLLEVATLTNDPIIKIYIQIAFVVSALAVAVVSKLIMHTASTPETADDVSLDSREI
;
A
#
# COMPACT_ATOMS: atom_id res chain seq x y z
N MET A 1 28.34 -40.85 23.04
CA MET A 1 27.72 -39.52 23.30
C MET A 1 27.53 -38.64 22.06
N SER A 2 28.40 -38.67 21.03
CA SER A 2 28.32 -37.76 19.85
C SER A 2 27.10 -37.96 18.91
N LYS A 3 26.61 -39.20 18.70
CA LYS A 3 25.45 -39.48 17.83
C LYS A 3 24.12 -38.92 18.35
N MET A 4 23.94 -38.85 19.67
CA MET A 4 22.68 -38.37 20.28
C MET A 4 22.47 -36.86 20.07
N ASN A 5 23.54 -36.07 20.02
CA ASN A 5 23.44 -34.62 19.82
C ASN A 5 23.13 -34.26 18.35
N LYS A 6 23.61 -35.06 17.38
CA LYS A 6 23.27 -34.90 15.96
C LYS A 6 21.79 -35.19 15.66
N LEU A 7 21.19 -36.16 16.33
CA LEU A 7 19.78 -36.51 16.15
C LEU A 7 18.86 -35.41 16.72
N ASN A 8 19.17 -34.88 17.90
CA ASN A 8 18.39 -33.79 18.50
C ASN A 8 18.42 -32.51 17.63
N ASN A 9 19.59 -32.16 17.09
CA ASN A 9 19.70 -31.07 16.13
C ASN A 9 18.92 -31.36 14.84
N SER A 10 18.98 -32.56 14.26
CA SER A 10 18.16 -32.88 13.07
C SER A 10 16.65 -32.77 13.33
N LEU A 11 16.20 -33.15 14.53
CA LEU A 11 14.79 -33.15 14.90
C LEU A 11 14.26 -31.71 15.14
N SER A 12 15.06 -30.85 15.75
CA SER A 12 14.72 -29.42 15.93
C SER A 12 14.72 -28.66 14.60
N ILE A 13 15.62 -28.99 13.68
CA ILE A 13 15.64 -28.42 12.32
C ILE A 13 14.38 -28.82 11.53
N LEU A 14 13.95 -30.09 11.63
CA LEU A 14 12.72 -30.58 10.99
C LEU A 14 11.43 -29.98 11.58
N GLN A 15 11.41 -29.69 12.89
CA GLN A 15 10.31 -28.96 13.53
C GLN A 15 10.24 -27.51 13.02
N PHE A 16 11.38 -26.84 12.88
CA PHE A 16 11.47 -25.50 12.31
C PHE A 16 11.00 -25.49 10.85
N GLU A 17 11.41 -26.48 10.07
CA GLU A 17 11.02 -26.62 8.65
C GLU A 17 9.52 -26.87 8.48
N LYS A 18 8.89 -27.68 9.37
CA LYS A 18 7.43 -27.85 9.41
C LYS A 18 6.69 -26.57 9.75
N VAL A 19 7.19 -25.76 10.69
CA VAL A 19 6.57 -24.46 11.04
C VAL A 19 6.65 -23.50 9.84
N ILE A 20 7.79 -23.45 9.15
CA ILE A 20 7.95 -22.65 7.94
C ILE A 20 7.02 -23.16 6.81
N PHE A 21 6.91 -24.47 6.60
CA PHE A 21 5.99 -25.04 5.61
C PHE A 21 4.51 -24.78 5.96
N SER A 22 4.16 -24.83 7.25
CA SER A 22 2.80 -24.58 7.72
C SER A 22 2.38 -23.12 7.61
N SER A 23 3.33 -22.17 7.59
CA SER A 23 3.05 -20.73 7.40
C SER A 23 2.32 -20.44 6.08
N ARG A 24 2.47 -21.31 5.07
CA ARG A 24 1.77 -21.21 3.77
C ARG A 24 0.25 -21.28 3.93
N TRP A 25 -0.26 -22.05 4.90
CA TRP A 25 -1.70 -22.15 5.19
C TRP A 25 -2.23 -20.92 5.93
N ALA A 26 -1.41 -20.35 6.84
CA ALA A 26 -1.75 -19.11 7.54
C ALA A 26 -1.90 -17.90 6.59
N LEU A 27 -1.30 -17.97 5.40
CA LEU A 27 -1.48 -16.97 4.37
C LEU A 27 -2.76 -17.16 3.56
N SER A 28 -3.34 -18.36 3.48
CA SER A 28 -4.58 -18.59 2.74
C SER A 28 -5.80 -17.92 3.37
N ILE A 29 -5.85 -17.85 4.72
CA ILE A 29 -6.99 -17.28 5.45
C ILE A 29 -7.20 -15.77 5.19
N PRO A 30 -6.18 -14.89 5.16
CA PRO A 30 -6.40 -13.50 4.80
C PRO A 30 -6.83 -13.29 3.35
N TYR A 31 -6.40 -14.11 2.37
CA TYR A 31 -6.91 -13.96 0.99
C TYR A 31 -8.39 -14.31 0.90
N ALA A 32 -8.84 -15.36 1.59
CA ALA A 32 -10.26 -15.68 1.67
C ALA A 32 -11.06 -14.52 2.31
N GLY A 33 -10.52 -13.91 3.37
CA GLY A 33 -11.09 -12.71 3.99
C GLY A 33 -11.14 -11.52 3.03
N LEU A 34 -10.06 -11.26 2.29
CA LEU A 34 -9.98 -10.19 1.29
C LEU A 34 -11.00 -10.41 0.16
N THR A 35 -11.28 -11.67 -0.24
CA THR A 35 -12.30 -11.97 -1.26
C THR A 35 -13.68 -11.55 -0.78
N VAL A 36 -14.05 -11.95 0.43
CA VAL A 36 -15.34 -11.56 1.03
C VAL A 36 -15.43 -10.05 1.21
N MET A 37 -14.34 -9.43 1.70
CA MET A 37 -14.25 -7.99 1.87
C MET A 37 -14.45 -7.25 0.53
N LEU A 38 -13.82 -7.72 -0.55
CA LEU A 38 -14.00 -7.13 -1.89
C LEU A 38 -15.47 -7.17 -2.32
N PHE A 39 -16.17 -8.28 -2.12
CA PHE A 39 -17.61 -8.36 -2.42
C PHE A 39 -18.44 -7.35 -1.63
N VAL A 40 -18.15 -7.20 -0.33
CA VAL A 40 -18.82 -6.21 0.52
C VAL A 40 -18.58 -4.78 0.02
N PHE A 41 -17.35 -4.44 -0.35
CA PHE A 41 -17.03 -3.11 -0.87
C PHE A 41 -17.63 -2.84 -2.25
N VAL A 42 -17.67 -3.83 -3.13
CA VAL A 42 -18.34 -3.71 -4.43
C VAL A 42 -19.83 -3.44 -4.22
N PHE A 43 -20.49 -4.16 -3.30
CA PHE A 43 -21.88 -3.89 -2.97
C PHE A 43 -22.09 -2.50 -2.36
N ARG A 44 -21.22 -2.10 -1.42
CA ARG A 44 -21.22 -0.77 -0.81
C ARG A 44 -21.07 0.34 -1.87
N PHE A 45 -20.17 0.14 -2.83
CA PHE A 45 -19.97 1.06 -3.94
C PHE A 45 -21.25 1.31 -4.73
N PHE A 46 -22.03 0.27 -5.05
CA PHE A 46 -23.31 0.46 -5.74
C PHE A 46 -24.31 1.27 -4.92
N LEU A 47 -24.38 1.04 -3.60
CA LEU A 47 -25.27 1.81 -2.72
C LEU A 47 -24.88 3.29 -2.68
N ASP A 48 -23.59 3.59 -2.48
CA ASP A 48 -23.11 4.96 -2.40
C ASP A 48 -23.16 5.66 -3.77
N PHE A 49 -22.96 4.92 -4.87
CA PHE A 49 -23.16 5.43 -6.22
C PHE A 49 -24.63 5.81 -6.49
N TRP A 50 -25.58 5.02 -5.97
CA TRP A 50 -27.00 5.34 -6.13
C TRP A 50 -27.41 6.60 -5.35
N LYS A 51 -26.87 6.78 -4.13
CA LYS A 51 -27.05 8.01 -3.35
C LYS A 51 -26.44 9.21 -4.08
N PHE A 52 -25.21 9.06 -4.57
CA PHE A 52 -24.54 10.06 -5.38
C PHE A 52 -25.39 10.50 -6.57
N LEU A 53 -25.98 9.56 -7.31
CA LEU A 53 -26.85 9.89 -8.45
C LEU A 53 -28.10 10.68 -8.00
N GLY A 54 -28.68 10.32 -6.86
CA GLY A 54 -29.80 11.07 -6.28
C GLY A 54 -29.43 12.51 -5.88
N VAL A 55 -28.25 12.70 -5.29
CA VAL A 55 -27.72 14.03 -4.92
C VAL A 55 -27.38 14.85 -6.17
N ALA A 56 -26.76 14.22 -7.16
CA ALA A 56 -26.36 14.84 -8.43
C ALA A 56 -27.56 15.39 -9.20
N LEU A 57 -28.68 14.65 -9.20
CA LEU A 57 -29.92 15.09 -9.84
C LEU A 57 -30.70 16.14 -9.03
N SER A 58 -30.48 16.20 -7.72
CA SER A 58 -31.17 17.14 -6.82
C SER A 58 -30.51 18.53 -6.77
N GLY A 59 -29.33 18.72 -7.35
CA GLY A 59 -28.63 20.01 -7.40
C GLY A 59 -28.17 20.54 -6.03
N LYS A 60 -27.97 19.66 -5.04
CA LYS A 60 -27.53 20.03 -3.68
C LYS A 60 -26.03 20.35 -3.64
N GLU A 61 -25.63 21.20 -2.68
CA GLU A 61 -24.23 21.58 -2.43
C GLU A 61 -23.34 20.39 -1.97
N ASP A 62 -23.94 19.29 -1.53
CA ASP A 62 -23.25 18.09 -1.03
C ASP A 62 -22.58 17.24 -2.12
N LEU A 63 -22.71 17.63 -3.40
CA LEU A 63 -22.20 16.85 -4.54
C LEU A 63 -20.71 16.54 -4.44
N LEU A 64 -19.91 17.49 -3.96
CA LEU A 64 -18.47 17.33 -3.80
C LEU A 64 -18.14 16.24 -2.77
N VAL A 65 -18.82 16.28 -1.61
CA VAL A 65 -18.61 15.33 -0.50
C VAL A 65 -18.99 13.92 -0.94
N GLU A 66 -20.14 13.77 -1.60
CA GLU A 66 -20.61 12.46 -2.06
C GLU A 66 -19.71 11.88 -3.17
N THR A 67 -19.18 12.73 -4.06
CA THR A 67 -18.21 12.31 -5.08
C THR A 67 -16.94 11.74 -4.45
N PHE A 68 -16.45 12.41 -3.41
CA PHE A 68 -15.26 12.00 -2.68
C PHE A 68 -15.45 10.65 -1.98
N HIS A 69 -16.61 10.41 -1.38
CA HIS A 69 -16.94 9.10 -0.78
C HIS A 69 -16.90 7.95 -1.79
N VAL A 70 -17.48 8.16 -2.98
CA VAL A 70 -17.46 7.15 -4.04
C VAL A 70 -16.03 6.88 -4.53
N LEU A 71 -15.22 7.92 -4.71
CA LEU A 71 -13.82 7.81 -5.14
C LEU A 71 -12.96 7.02 -4.14
N GLU A 72 -13.17 7.27 -2.86
CA GLU A 72 -12.49 6.59 -1.76
C GLU A 72 -12.84 5.09 -1.71
N ASN A 73 -14.11 4.72 -1.88
CA ASN A 73 -14.54 3.31 -1.95
C ASN A 73 -13.87 2.56 -3.11
N VAL A 74 -13.74 3.18 -4.30
CA VAL A 74 -13.05 2.57 -5.47
C VAL A 74 -11.56 2.38 -5.22
N THR A 75 -10.93 3.34 -4.54
CA THR A 75 -9.50 3.28 -4.21
C THR A 75 -9.22 2.11 -3.27
N ILE A 76 -10.06 1.89 -2.25
CA ILE A 76 -9.94 0.74 -1.33
C ILE A 76 -10.06 -0.58 -2.09
N CYS A 77 -11.03 -0.71 -3.00
CA CYS A 77 -11.19 -1.91 -3.84
C CYS A 77 -9.93 -2.19 -4.67
N SER A 78 -9.38 -1.16 -5.30
CA SER A 78 -8.16 -1.28 -6.11
C SER A 78 -6.97 -1.73 -5.27
N PHE A 79 -6.86 -1.23 -4.03
CA PHE A 79 -5.81 -1.64 -3.10
C PHE A 79 -5.96 -3.09 -2.64
N ILE A 80 -7.18 -3.54 -2.35
CA ILE A 80 -7.48 -4.95 -2.02
C ILE A 80 -7.01 -5.87 -3.16
N VAL A 81 -7.31 -5.52 -4.42
CA VAL A 81 -6.89 -6.31 -5.59
C VAL A 81 -5.37 -6.33 -5.72
N VAL A 82 -4.68 -5.20 -5.55
CA VAL A 82 -3.20 -5.14 -5.61
C VAL A 82 -2.58 -6.01 -4.51
N ILE A 83 -3.08 -5.95 -3.28
CA ILE A 83 -2.62 -6.79 -2.16
C ILE A 83 -2.84 -8.27 -2.49
N MET A 84 -4.02 -8.63 -3.01
CA MET A 84 -4.29 -10.00 -3.45
C MET A 84 -3.29 -10.49 -4.49
N LEU A 85 -3.01 -9.69 -5.52
CA LEU A 85 -2.10 -10.06 -6.61
C LEU A 85 -0.65 -10.19 -6.13
N GLY A 86 -0.15 -9.23 -5.34
CA GLY A 86 1.21 -9.28 -4.78
C GLY A 86 1.40 -10.48 -3.85
N GLY A 87 0.35 -10.77 -3.08
CA GLY A 87 0.29 -11.92 -2.21
C GLY A 87 0.28 -13.28 -2.93
N TYR A 88 -0.53 -13.38 -3.99
CA TYR A 88 -0.56 -14.55 -4.87
C TYR A 88 0.81 -14.79 -5.52
N ALA A 89 1.47 -13.73 -6.01
CA ALA A 89 2.78 -13.80 -6.64
C ALA A 89 3.89 -14.27 -5.68
N THR A 90 3.78 -13.94 -4.39
CA THR A 90 4.82 -14.23 -3.38
C THR A 90 4.64 -15.61 -2.74
N PHE A 91 3.40 -16.01 -2.43
CA PHE A 91 3.16 -17.19 -1.59
C PHE A 91 2.60 -18.40 -2.35
N LEU A 92 1.80 -18.17 -3.40
CA LEU A 92 1.17 -19.25 -4.16
C LEU A 92 1.96 -19.62 -5.41
N ARG A 93 2.75 -18.70 -5.96
CA ARG A 93 3.64 -19.00 -7.08
C ARG A 93 4.77 -19.94 -6.62
N ARG A 94 4.91 -21.08 -7.30
CA ARG A 94 6.06 -21.98 -7.08
C ARG A 94 7.33 -21.25 -7.52
N PRO A 95 8.42 -21.26 -6.72
CA PRO A 95 9.68 -20.67 -7.13
C PRO A 95 10.21 -21.46 -8.34
N SER A 96 10.13 -20.88 -9.54
CA SER A 96 10.80 -21.41 -10.71
C SER A 96 12.30 -21.14 -10.57
N LYS A 97 13.13 -22.17 -10.78
CA LYS A 97 14.59 -22.21 -10.58
C LYS A 97 15.44 -21.25 -11.45
N ARG A 98 14.83 -20.23 -12.08
CA ARG A 98 15.41 -19.43 -13.18
C ARG A 98 15.66 -17.95 -12.84
N TRP A 99 15.16 -17.43 -11.71
CA TRP A 99 15.29 -16.00 -11.40
C TRP A 99 16.03 -15.79 -10.09
N SER A 100 17.34 -15.54 -10.22
CA SER A 100 18.15 -14.94 -9.17
C SER A 100 17.56 -13.58 -8.78
N LEU A 101 17.57 -13.27 -7.49
CA LEU A 101 16.91 -12.13 -6.83
C LEU A 101 17.51 -10.74 -7.17
N ALA A 102 18.05 -10.55 -8.37
CA ALA A 102 18.68 -9.29 -8.80
C ALA A 102 17.72 -8.07 -8.80
N TRP A 103 16.40 -8.29 -8.80
CA TRP A 103 15.39 -7.21 -8.81
C TRP A 103 14.99 -6.73 -7.40
N LEU A 104 15.26 -7.50 -6.34
CA LEU A 104 14.96 -7.12 -4.95
C LEU A 104 16.13 -6.41 -4.27
N GLU A 105 17.35 -6.60 -4.79
CA GLU A 105 18.60 -6.10 -4.19
C GLU A 105 18.86 -4.61 -4.50
N ASN A 106 18.23 -4.05 -5.55
CA ASN A 106 18.45 -2.65 -5.96
C ASN A 106 17.24 -1.71 -5.76
N MET A 107 16.12 -2.22 -5.23
CA MET A 107 14.94 -1.40 -4.99
C MET A 107 15.02 -0.84 -3.57
N SER A 108 15.70 0.31 -3.42
CA SER A 108 15.65 1.17 -2.24
C SER A 108 14.23 1.25 -1.65
N THR A 109 13.93 0.38 -0.68
CA THR A 109 12.59 0.11 -0.15
C THR A 109 11.94 1.36 0.44
N PHE A 110 12.77 2.32 0.82
CA PHE A 110 12.38 3.60 1.41
C PHE A 110 11.63 4.55 0.44
N LYS A 111 11.91 4.51 -0.87
CA LYS A 111 11.24 5.40 -1.85
C LYS A 111 9.78 4.97 -2.12
N LEU A 112 9.48 3.69 -1.95
CA LEU A 112 8.13 3.14 -2.12
C LEU A 112 7.25 3.44 -0.91
N GLU A 113 7.79 3.36 0.30
CA GLU A 113 7.05 3.67 1.54
C GLU A 113 6.57 5.12 1.57
N VAL A 114 7.40 6.08 1.14
CA VAL A 114 6.99 7.47 1.08
C VAL A 114 5.92 7.73 0.03
N LYS A 115 6.00 7.11 -1.16
CA LYS A 115 4.93 7.22 -2.17
C LYS A 115 3.59 6.68 -1.64
N LEU A 116 3.62 5.62 -0.84
CA LEU A 116 2.44 5.08 -0.18
C LEU A 116 1.90 6.04 0.89
N LEU A 117 2.77 6.64 1.71
CA LEU A 117 2.37 7.62 2.72
C LEU A 117 1.73 8.88 2.10
N LEU A 118 2.22 9.37 0.96
CA LEU A 118 1.59 10.48 0.24
C LEU A 118 0.18 10.11 -0.26
N SER A 119 0.00 8.90 -0.79
CA SER A 119 -1.30 8.42 -1.25
C SER A 119 -2.30 8.29 -0.09
N LEU A 120 -1.84 7.76 1.06
CA LEU A 120 -2.66 7.63 2.28
C LEU A 120 -2.98 8.98 2.93
N LEU A 121 -2.03 9.92 2.92
CA LEU A 121 -2.24 11.28 3.42
C LEU A 121 -3.34 11.99 2.61
N SER A 122 -3.31 11.86 1.27
CA SER A 122 -4.33 12.45 0.40
C SER A 122 -5.71 11.86 0.66
N PHE A 123 -5.79 10.55 0.93
CA PHE A 123 -7.02 9.87 1.29
C PHE A 123 -7.57 10.35 2.65
N SER A 124 -6.69 10.44 3.65
CA SER A 124 -7.06 10.92 4.99
C SER A 124 -7.55 12.37 4.98
N SER A 125 -7.03 13.22 4.09
CA SER A 125 -7.42 14.63 3.96
C SER A 125 -8.92 14.81 3.73
N VAL A 126 -9.51 13.93 2.93
CA VAL A 126 -10.91 14.02 2.50
C VAL A 126 -11.84 13.70 3.67
N LYS A 127 -11.58 12.59 4.36
CA LYS A 127 -12.33 12.21 5.58
C LYS A 127 -12.24 13.25 6.68
N LEU A 128 -11.10 13.91 6.79
CA LEU A 128 -10.90 14.95 7.79
C LEU A 128 -11.78 16.18 7.51
N LEU A 129 -11.95 16.54 6.23
CA LEU A 129 -12.83 17.62 5.81
C LEU A 129 -14.28 17.33 6.20
N GLU A 130 -14.74 16.09 6.02
CA GLU A 130 -16.07 15.65 6.45
C GLU A 130 -16.25 15.81 7.98
N VAL A 131 -15.33 15.31 8.79
CA VAL A 131 -15.39 15.44 10.27
C VAL A 131 -15.39 16.91 10.70
N ALA A 132 -14.62 17.76 10.02
CA ALA A 132 -14.62 19.19 10.26
C ALA A 132 -15.96 19.85 9.88
N THR A 133 -16.67 19.37 8.86
CA THR A 133 -18.01 19.88 8.52
C THR A 133 -19.07 19.50 9.55
N LEU A 134 -18.99 18.29 10.13
CA LEU A 134 -19.95 17.78 11.12
C LEU A 134 -19.82 18.41 12.51
N THR A 135 -18.64 18.93 12.84
CA THR A 135 -18.41 19.65 14.09
C THR A 135 -19.04 21.04 13.98
N ASN A 136 -19.78 21.52 14.99
CA ASN A 136 -20.34 22.88 14.97
C ASN A 136 -19.37 23.92 15.55
N ASP A 137 -18.41 23.50 16.38
CA ASP A 137 -17.47 24.41 17.02
C ASP A 137 -16.36 24.85 16.03
N PRO A 138 -16.30 26.13 15.65
CA PRO A 138 -15.31 26.61 14.67
C PRO A 138 -13.87 26.47 15.17
N ILE A 139 -13.67 26.52 16.49
CA ILE A 139 -12.36 26.35 17.13
C ILE A 139 -11.82 24.93 16.89
N ILE A 140 -12.66 23.91 17.05
CA ILE A 140 -12.27 22.51 16.87
C ILE A 140 -11.93 22.24 15.40
N LYS A 141 -12.66 22.83 14.45
CA LYS A 141 -12.35 22.74 13.01
C LYS A 141 -10.94 23.22 12.70
N ILE A 142 -10.55 24.36 13.27
CA ILE A 142 -9.23 24.95 13.06
C ILE A 142 -8.14 24.05 13.64
N TYR A 143 -8.34 23.49 14.84
CA TYR A 143 -7.37 22.56 15.44
C TYR A 143 -7.17 21.30 14.61
N ILE A 144 -8.26 20.71 14.12
CA ILE A 144 -8.23 19.53 13.26
C ILE A 144 -7.46 19.83 11.95
N GLN A 145 -7.77 20.98 11.32
CA GLN A 145 -7.12 21.39 10.08
C GLN A 145 -5.61 21.65 10.27
N ILE A 146 -5.22 22.31 11.36
CA ILE A 146 -3.81 22.57 11.69
C ILE A 146 -3.07 21.25 11.93
N ALA A 147 -3.65 20.32 12.70
CA ALA A 147 -3.03 19.01 12.96
C ALA A 147 -2.77 18.22 11.66
N PHE A 148 -3.68 18.30 10.70
CA PHE A 148 -3.52 17.70 9.38
C PHE A 148 -2.42 18.37 8.56
N VAL A 149 -2.37 19.70 8.52
CA VAL A 149 -1.30 20.45 7.82
C VAL A 149 0.08 20.12 8.40
N VAL A 150 0.19 20.01 9.73
CA VAL A 150 1.43 19.62 10.40
C VAL A 150 1.85 18.20 10.01
N SER A 151 0.90 17.25 9.95
CA SER A 151 1.18 15.88 9.50
C SER A 151 1.63 15.83 8.03
N ALA A 152 1.00 16.63 7.17
CA ALA A 152 1.40 16.75 5.76
C ALA A 152 2.80 17.37 5.60
N LEU A 153 3.12 18.38 6.41
CA LEU A 153 4.45 18.99 6.42
C LEU A 153 5.53 18.01 6.88
N ALA A 154 5.24 17.18 7.89
CA ALA A 154 6.16 16.14 8.34
C ALA A 154 6.45 15.13 7.21
N VAL A 155 5.41 14.65 6.51
CA VAL A 155 5.57 13.75 5.34
C VAL A 155 6.34 14.43 4.22
N ALA A 156 6.11 15.71 3.95
CA ALA A 156 6.83 16.48 2.94
C ALA A 156 8.32 16.65 3.29
N VAL A 157 8.65 16.90 4.55
CA VAL A 157 10.05 16.98 5.04
C VAL A 157 10.75 15.64 4.87
N VAL A 158 10.13 14.54 5.29
CA VAL A 158 10.65 13.19 5.10
C VAL A 158 10.88 12.91 3.61
N SER A 159 9.91 13.25 2.77
CA SER A 159 10.01 13.11 1.31
C SER A 159 11.17 13.90 0.72
N LYS A 160 11.38 15.14 1.17
CA LYS A 160 12.47 16.01 0.72
C LYS A 160 13.83 15.46 1.10
N LEU A 161 13.98 14.95 2.33
CA LEU A 161 15.23 14.33 2.80
C LEU A 161 15.61 13.13 1.92
N ILE A 162 14.62 12.32 1.54
CA ILE A 162 14.84 11.13 0.71
C ILE A 162 15.20 11.48 -0.73
N MET A 163 14.59 12.54 -1.29
CA MET A 163 14.94 13.01 -2.64
C MET A 163 16.34 13.63 -2.69
N HIS A 164 16.78 14.30 -1.63
CA HIS A 164 18.12 14.91 -1.55
C HIS A 164 19.25 13.86 -1.48
N THR A 165 18.96 12.63 -1.04
CA THR A 165 19.89 11.49 -1.12
C THR A 165 19.86 10.81 -2.51
N ALA A 166 18.85 11.11 -3.34
CA ALA A 166 18.67 10.50 -4.66
C ALA A 166 19.23 11.32 -5.82
N SER A 167 19.77 12.52 -5.59
CA SER A 167 20.40 13.36 -6.61
C SER A 167 21.91 13.07 -6.71
N THR A 168 22.28 11.85 -7.08
CA THR A 168 23.49 11.64 -7.88
C THR A 168 22.98 11.26 -9.27
N PRO A 169 23.18 12.13 -10.29
CA PRO A 169 22.71 11.82 -11.64
C PRO A 169 23.55 10.68 -12.20
N GLU A 170 22.97 9.49 -12.28
CA GLU A 170 23.50 8.39 -13.09
C GLU A 170 23.15 8.66 -14.55
N THR A 171 23.85 9.62 -15.16
CA THR A 171 23.91 9.80 -16.62
C THR A 171 25.24 10.43 -16.99
N ALA A 172 26.29 9.61 -17.16
CA ALA A 172 27.49 9.99 -17.91
C ALA A 172 28.30 8.82 -18.49
N ASP A 173 27.82 7.57 -18.48
CA ASP A 173 28.62 6.41 -18.95
C ASP A 173 27.92 5.56 -20.04
N ASP A 174 27.06 6.15 -20.88
CA ASP A 174 26.43 5.40 -21.99
C ASP A 174 26.36 6.18 -23.33
N VAL A 175 27.30 7.10 -23.55
CA VAL A 175 27.54 7.75 -24.87
C VAL A 175 29.04 7.74 -25.21
N SER A 176 29.71 6.61 -25.00
CA SER A 176 31.11 6.40 -25.40
C SER A 176 31.35 5.08 -26.14
N LEU A 177 30.28 4.35 -26.50
CA LEU A 177 30.36 3.14 -27.32
C LEU A 177 29.92 3.35 -28.78
N ASP A 178 29.87 4.61 -29.24
CA ASP A 178 29.75 4.99 -30.66
C ASP A 178 31.01 5.76 -31.12
N SER A 179 32.17 5.13 -30.93
CA SER A 179 33.46 5.61 -31.47
C SER A 179 34.35 4.45 -31.91
N ARG A 180 33.75 3.28 -32.16
CA ARG A 180 34.38 2.12 -32.79
C ARG A 180 34.01 1.95 -34.26
N GLU A 181 33.64 3.05 -34.92
CA GLU A 181 33.80 3.22 -36.36
C GLU A 181 34.81 4.35 -36.59
N ILE A 182 36.08 3.98 -36.73
CA ILE A 182 37.14 4.44 -37.65
C ILE A 182 38.42 3.66 -37.29
#